data_AF-A0A848VMV4-F1
#
_entry.id   AF-A0A848VMV4-F1
#
_cell.length_a   1.000
_cell.length_b   1.000
_cell.length_c   1.000
_cell.angle_alpha   90.00
_cell.angle_beta   90.00
_cell.angle_gamma   90.00
#
_symmetry.space_group_name_H-M   'P 1'
#
loop_
_entity.id
_entity.type
_entity.pdbx_description
1 polymer ?
#
loop_
_entity_poly.entity_id
_entity_poly.type
_entity_poly.pdbx_seq_one_letter_code
_entity_poly.pdbx_strand_id
1 'polypeptide(L)'
;MHTVDHTLDLLRTHGPTTPGAALHATRFFVAGSGVITLAFEGMTEGLLGLKKRIADGLRAEHPGSTWPKVTLAALEGAAPLSRDEIAALWAATSYADSILAASPPVVEIRDLTAVEALTRSLELTGRKVQLTLGDRLERTIPSDHRRYVDGILEQWRASPSEGYVAMLRKVGHGREHYHRPCRMRTLVSYQEVGFSAVDALRDRLDRVMPGRYHWFDPSARHITIRTLEPVESGSELEAVEFLSEHHLDP
;
A
#
# COMPACT_ATOMS: atom_id res chain seq x y z
N MET A 1 19.71 -21.18 6.10
CA MET A 1 19.55 -20.44 4.83
C MET A 1 18.06 -20.42 4.52
N HIS A 2 17.35 -19.38 4.97
CA HIS A 2 15.93 -19.21 4.64
C HIS A 2 15.84 -18.71 3.20
N THR A 3 15.55 -19.61 2.26
CA THR A 3 15.37 -19.28 0.84
C THR A 3 13.96 -18.76 0.60
N VAL A 4 13.76 -18.06 -0.50
CA VAL A 4 12.44 -17.59 -0.95
C VAL A 4 11.46 -18.74 -1.15
N ASP A 5 11.96 -19.91 -1.54
CA ASP A 5 11.15 -21.12 -1.68
C ASP A 5 10.56 -21.55 -0.33
N HIS A 6 11.30 -21.40 0.77
CA HIS A 6 10.79 -21.70 2.11
C HIS A 6 9.62 -20.78 2.48
N THR A 7 9.70 -19.49 2.21
CA THR A 7 8.59 -18.55 2.48
C THR A 7 7.35 -18.89 1.65
N LEU A 8 7.53 -19.29 0.38
CA LEU A 8 6.43 -19.76 -0.45
C LEU A 8 5.81 -21.07 0.07
N ASP A 9 6.62 -21.98 0.61
CA ASP A 9 6.13 -23.22 1.21
C ASP A 9 5.37 -22.98 2.51
N LEU A 10 5.83 -22.04 3.34
CA LEU A 10 5.07 -21.57 4.51
C LEU A 10 3.72 -20.97 4.08
N LEU A 11 3.72 -20.17 3.01
CA LEU A 11 2.49 -19.58 2.47
C LEU A 11 1.52 -20.63 1.92
N ARG A 12 2.02 -21.66 1.23
CA ARG A 12 1.19 -22.79 0.76
C ARG A 12 0.64 -23.63 1.91
N THR A 13 1.41 -23.76 2.99
CA THR A 13 1.01 -24.51 4.19
C THR A 13 -0.02 -23.75 5.02
N HIS A 14 0.18 -22.44 5.22
CA HIS A 14 -0.64 -21.63 6.11
C HIS A 14 -1.78 -20.88 5.40
N GLY A 15 -1.70 -20.64 4.09
CA GLY A 15 -2.73 -19.94 3.32
C GLY A 15 -4.10 -20.61 3.46
N PRO A 16 -4.25 -21.90 3.09
CA PRO A 16 -5.54 -22.59 3.14
C PRO A 16 -6.16 -22.70 4.54
N THR A 17 -5.35 -22.59 5.60
CA THR A 17 -5.82 -22.61 7.00
C THR A 17 -6.03 -21.23 7.60
N THR A 18 -5.63 -20.17 6.88
CA THR A 18 -5.86 -18.78 7.27
C THR A 18 -7.22 -18.33 6.72
N PRO A 19 -8.15 -17.83 7.55
CA PRO A 19 -9.40 -17.27 7.05
C PRO A 19 -9.15 -16.15 6.03
N GLY A 20 -10.01 -16.04 5.02
CA GLY A 20 -10.12 -14.81 4.23
C GLY A 20 -10.52 -13.62 5.12
N ALA A 21 -10.39 -12.40 4.59
CA ALA A 21 -10.71 -11.18 5.34
C ALA A 21 -11.68 -10.28 4.57
N ALA A 22 -12.59 -9.62 5.26
CA ALA A 22 -13.39 -8.52 4.73
C ALA A 22 -12.95 -7.22 5.41
N LEU A 23 -12.37 -6.30 4.65
CA LEU A 23 -11.84 -5.04 5.16
C LEU A 23 -12.72 -3.87 4.71
N HIS A 24 -13.11 -3.02 5.64
CA HIS A 24 -13.86 -1.81 5.35
C HIS A 24 -12.91 -0.66 5.04
N ALA A 25 -13.08 -0.02 3.88
CA ALA A 25 -12.39 1.22 3.60
C ALA A 25 -12.98 2.33 4.49
N THR A 26 -12.11 3.13 5.11
CA THR A 26 -12.51 4.11 6.13
C THR A 26 -12.41 5.54 5.63
N ARG A 27 -11.27 5.88 5.02
CA ARG A 27 -11.00 7.24 4.55
C ARG A 27 -9.79 7.33 3.62
N PHE A 28 -9.71 8.44 2.91
CA PHE A 28 -8.50 8.86 2.23
C PHE A 28 -7.49 9.44 3.23
N PHE A 29 -6.23 9.13 2.98
CA PHE A 29 -5.12 9.55 3.81
C PHE A 29 -3.94 9.98 2.93
N VAL A 30 -3.37 11.14 3.24
CA VAL A 30 -2.16 11.63 2.56
C VAL A 30 -0.96 11.23 3.39
N ALA A 31 -0.22 10.22 2.94
CA ALA A 31 1.02 9.75 3.55
C ALA A 31 2.20 10.67 3.17
N GLY A 32 3.39 10.33 3.67
CA GLY A 32 4.60 11.12 3.44
C GLY A 32 4.90 11.40 1.99
N SER A 33 5.54 12.54 1.75
CA SER A 33 5.77 13.08 0.40
C SER A 33 4.49 13.27 -0.43
N GLY A 34 3.35 13.47 0.22
CA GLY A 34 2.09 13.78 -0.45
C GLY A 34 1.40 12.59 -1.12
N VAL A 35 1.83 11.36 -0.84
CA VAL A 35 1.27 10.14 -1.44
C VAL A 35 -0.18 9.92 -1.00
N ILE A 36 -1.09 9.75 -1.95
CA ILE A 36 -2.52 9.54 -1.70
C ILE A 36 -2.78 8.05 -1.49
N THR A 37 -3.48 7.72 -0.41
CA THR A 37 -3.84 6.34 -0.05
C THR A 37 -5.31 6.24 0.34
N LEU A 38 -5.92 5.09 0.10
CA LEU A 38 -7.19 4.67 0.71
C LEU A 38 -6.87 3.78 1.90
N ALA A 39 -7.29 4.18 3.09
CA ALA A 39 -7.09 3.46 4.34
C ALA A 39 -8.25 2.50 4.64
N PHE A 40 -7.94 1.44 5.37
CA PHE A 40 -8.90 0.48 5.91
C PHE A 40 -8.83 0.48 7.44
N GLU A 41 -9.86 -0.04 8.10
CA GLU A 41 -9.97 -0.04 9.56
C GLU A 41 -8.91 -0.86 10.31
N GLY A 42 -8.21 -1.76 9.62
CA GLY A 42 -7.19 -2.64 10.19
C GLY A 42 -7.19 -3.99 9.50
N MET A 43 -6.33 -4.90 9.98
CA MET A 43 -6.24 -6.29 9.51
C MET A 43 -6.95 -7.21 10.50
N THR A 44 -7.64 -8.23 9.97
CA THR A 44 -8.27 -9.30 10.76
C THR A 44 -7.22 -10.15 11.48
N GLU A 45 -7.63 -10.90 12.51
CA GLU A 45 -6.73 -11.75 13.28
C GLU A 45 -6.07 -12.83 12.42
N GLY A 46 -6.80 -13.40 11.45
CA GLY A 46 -6.26 -14.35 10.48
C GLY A 46 -5.06 -13.81 9.71
N LEU A 47 -5.17 -12.61 9.12
CA LEU A 47 -4.10 -11.96 8.36
C LEU A 47 -2.91 -11.58 9.24
N LEU A 48 -3.16 -11.04 10.44
CA LEU A 48 -2.09 -10.73 11.40
C LEU A 48 -1.35 -11.99 11.84
N GLY A 49 -2.08 -13.08 12.08
CA GLY A 49 -1.53 -14.39 12.40
C GLY A 49 -0.69 -14.96 11.26
N LEU A 50 -1.16 -14.82 10.01
CA LEU A 50 -0.39 -15.23 8.83
C LEU A 50 0.92 -14.44 8.72
N LYS A 51 0.87 -13.10 8.85
CA LYS A 51 2.07 -12.24 8.85
C LYS A 51 3.09 -12.71 9.88
N LYS A 52 2.63 -13.06 11.09
CA LYS A 52 3.50 -13.57 12.16
C LYS A 52 4.12 -14.92 11.83
N ARG A 53 3.34 -15.86 11.26
CA ARG A 53 3.84 -17.21 10.89
C ARG A 53 4.89 -17.19 9.80
N ILE A 54 4.79 -16.26 8.84
CA ILE A 54 5.75 -16.16 7.73
C ILE A 54 6.91 -15.21 8.01
N ALA A 55 6.97 -14.57 9.19
CA ALA A 55 7.95 -13.53 9.48
C ALA A 55 9.37 -14.05 9.74
N ASP A 56 9.51 -15.32 10.12
CA ASP A 56 10.82 -15.88 10.46
C ASP A 56 11.74 -15.89 9.23
N GLY A 57 12.99 -15.46 9.42
CA GLY A 57 13.97 -15.27 8.34
C GLY A 57 13.72 -14.07 7.40
N LEU A 58 12.65 -13.29 7.59
CA LEU A 58 12.38 -12.06 6.82
C LEU A 58 12.88 -10.80 7.53
N ARG A 59 13.23 -9.77 6.75
CA ARG A 59 13.53 -8.43 7.26
C ARG A 59 12.38 -7.84 8.06
N ALA A 60 12.71 -6.96 9.01
CA ALA A 60 11.72 -6.20 9.77
C ALA A 60 10.74 -5.49 8.83
N GLU A 61 9.47 -5.46 9.22
CA GLU A 61 8.44 -4.87 8.38
C GLU A 61 8.56 -3.35 8.32
N HIS A 62 8.41 -2.78 7.12
CA HIS A 62 8.33 -1.34 6.96
C HIS A 62 7.03 -0.81 7.58
N PRO A 63 7.06 0.33 8.31
CA PRO A 63 5.87 0.92 8.92
C PRO A 63 4.72 1.21 7.93
N GLY A 64 5.03 1.32 6.64
CA GLY A 64 4.02 1.53 5.59
C GLY A 64 3.14 0.31 5.29
N SER A 65 3.54 -0.90 5.65
CA SER A 65 2.79 -2.16 5.39
C SER A 65 2.24 -2.83 6.65
N THR A 66 2.46 -2.25 7.84
CA THR A 66 1.93 -2.75 9.12
C THR A 66 0.42 -2.52 9.29
N TRP A 67 -0.18 -1.73 8.40
CA TRP A 67 -1.60 -1.44 8.35
C TRP A 67 -2.12 -1.51 6.90
N PRO A 68 -3.41 -1.85 6.69
CA PRO A 68 -3.93 -2.06 5.35
C PRO A 68 -4.29 -0.73 4.70
N LYS A 69 -3.72 -0.52 3.51
CA LYS A 69 -4.00 0.63 2.64
C LYS A 69 -3.78 0.25 1.19
N VAL A 70 -4.41 0.99 0.29
CA VAL A 70 -4.08 1.01 -1.14
C VAL A 70 -3.42 2.34 -1.46
N THR A 71 -2.26 2.29 -2.12
CA THR A 71 -1.63 3.51 -2.65
C THR A 71 -2.27 3.83 -3.99
N LEU A 72 -2.75 5.08 -4.16
CA LEU A 72 -3.55 5.48 -5.32
C LEU A 72 -2.81 6.41 -6.26
N ALA A 73 -2.05 7.34 -5.71
CA ALA A 73 -1.33 8.34 -6.49
C ALA A 73 -0.12 8.89 -5.73
N ALA A 74 0.86 9.37 -6.47
CA ALA A 74 2.02 10.08 -5.96
C ALA A 74 2.17 11.42 -6.67
N LEU A 75 2.96 12.33 -6.10
CA LEU A 75 3.23 13.62 -6.73
C LEU A 75 3.95 13.44 -8.06
N GLU A 76 3.51 14.20 -9.06
CA GLU A 76 4.25 14.39 -10.31
C GLU A 76 5.34 15.46 -10.08
N GLY A 77 6.56 15.16 -10.53
CA GLY A 77 7.73 16.03 -10.36
C GLY A 77 8.33 16.05 -8.94
N ALA A 78 9.41 16.83 -8.78
CA ALA A 78 10.22 16.87 -7.56
C ALA A 78 9.85 17.99 -6.57
N ALA A 79 8.94 18.89 -6.95
CA ALA A 79 8.55 20.00 -6.09
C ALA A 79 7.84 19.50 -4.82
N PRO A 80 8.17 20.01 -3.62
CA PRO A 80 7.43 19.69 -2.39
C PRO A 80 6.06 20.38 -2.38
N LEU A 81 5.13 19.88 -1.57
CA LEU A 81 3.83 20.51 -1.37
C LEU A 81 3.95 21.87 -0.67
N SER A 82 3.27 22.88 -1.20
CA SER A 82 2.99 24.14 -0.51
C SER A 82 1.94 23.96 0.60
N ARG A 83 1.79 24.95 1.48
CA ARG A 83 0.75 24.89 2.52
C ARG A 83 -0.65 24.95 1.92
N ASP A 84 -0.82 25.72 0.84
CA ASP A 84 -2.09 25.83 0.13
C ASP A 84 -2.48 24.52 -0.55
N GLU A 85 -1.51 23.81 -1.16
CA GLU A 85 -1.75 22.46 -1.70
C GLU A 85 -2.12 21.46 -0.60
N ILE A 86 -1.51 21.54 0.60
CA ILE A 86 -1.89 20.69 1.75
C ILE A 86 -3.33 20.98 2.19
N ALA A 87 -3.74 22.25 2.26
CA ALA A 87 -5.11 22.62 2.57
C ALA A 87 -6.09 22.14 1.49
N ALA A 88 -5.72 22.25 0.21
CA ALA A 88 -6.49 21.75 -0.91
C ALA A 88 -6.65 20.22 -0.88
N LEU A 89 -5.59 19.49 -0.53
CA LEU A 89 -5.62 18.04 -0.31
C LEU A 89 -6.56 17.67 0.82
N TRP A 90 -6.51 18.37 1.94
CA TRP A 90 -7.44 18.12 3.05
C TRP A 90 -8.89 18.30 2.61
N ALA A 91 -9.21 19.39 1.92
CA ALA A 91 -10.55 19.65 1.42
C ALA A 91 -11.03 18.59 0.41
N ALA A 92 -10.15 18.17 -0.52
CA ALA A 92 -10.47 17.17 -1.53
C ALA A 92 -10.67 15.77 -0.92
N THR A 93 -9.77 15.35 -0.03
CA THR A 93 -9.90 14.06 0.69
C THR A 93 -11.12 14.04 1.61
N SER A 94 -11.41 15.13 2.33
CA SER A 94 -12.61 15.25 3.17
C SER A 94 -13.91 15.17 2.35
N TYR A 95 -13.93 15.77 1.16
CA TYR A 95 -15.06 15.64 0.24
C TYR A 95 -15.25 14.18 -0.21
N ALA A 96 -14.17 13.52 -0.63
CA ALA A 96 -14.22 12.13 -1.05
C ALA A 96 -14.56 11.18 0.11
N ASP A 97 -14.12 11.46 1.33
CA ASP A 97 -14.51 10.75 2.57
C ASP A 97 -16.03 10.78 2.77
N SER A 98 -16.70 11.89 2.46
CA SER A 98 -18.18 11.97 2.57
C SER A 98 -18.90 11.04 1.57
N ILE A 99 -18.34 10.87 0.37
CA ILE A 99 -18.85 9.94 -0.64
C ILE A 99 -18.58 8.50 -0.20
N LEU A 100 -17.38 8.23 0.31
CA LEU A 100 -16.99 6.94 0.85
C LEU A 100 -17.92 6.53 2.02
N ALA A 101 -18.22 7.43 2.94
CA ALA A 101 -19.08 7.18 4.09
C ALA A 101 -20.54 6.88 3.69
N ALA A 102 -21.02 7.42 2.57
CA ALA A 102 -22.36 7.15 2.07
C ALA A 102 -22.52 5.72 1.53
N SER A 103 -21.43 5.10 1.06
CA SER A 103 -21.39 3.71 0.61
C SER A 103 -20.02 3.09 0.88
N PRO A 104 -19.72 2.71 2.14
CA PRO A 104 -18.39 2.24 2.52
C PRO A 104 -18.10 0.90 1.82
N PRO A 105 -17.12 0.85 0.91
CA PRO A 105 -16.84 -0.37 0.19
C PRO A 105 -16.16 -1.37 1.12
N VAL A 106 -16.52 -2.64 0.93
CA VAL A 106 -15.89 -3.79 1.59
C VAL A 106 -15.04 -4.50 0.56
N VAL A 107 -13.77 -4.69 0.91
CA VAL A 107 -12.83 -5.49 0.14
C VAL A 107 -12.75 -6.88 0.74
N GLU A 108 -13.06 -7.90 -0.06
CA GLU A 108 -12.84 -9.30 0.33
C GLU A 108 -11.48 -9.77 -0.15
N ILE A 109 -10.62 -10.17 0.79
CA ILE A 109 -9.33 -10.81 0.54
C ILE A 109 -9.55 -12.32 0.66
N ARG A 110 -9.71 -12.99 -0.47
CA ARG A 110 -9.69 -14.46 -0.58
C ARG A 110 -8.39 -15.00 -1.14
N ASP A 111 -7.72 -14.20 -1.94
CA ASP A 111 -6.48 -14.57 -2.59
C ASP A 111 -5.38 -13.56 -2.25
N LEU A 112 -4.20 -14.11 -2.04
CA LEU A 112 -2.95 -13.38 -1.94
C LEU A 112 -2.07 -13.74 -3.13
N THR A 113 -1.24 -12.80 -3.55
CA THR A 113 -0.23 -13.02 -4.59
C THR A 113 1.14 -12.70 -4.02
N ALA A 114 2.04 -13.68 -4.00
CA ALA A 114 3.46 -13.42 -3.87
C ALA A 114 3.97 -12.97 -5.25
N VAL A 115 4.45 -11.74 -5.34
CA VAL A 115 4.86 -11.10 -6.59
C VAL A 115 6.29 -10.59 -6.49
N GLU A 116 7.04 -10.82 -7.55
CA GLU A 116 8.29 -10.10 -7.83
C GLU A 116 7.93 -8.73 -8.43
N ALA A 117 8.08 -7.69 -7.63
CA ALA A 117 7.91 -6.32 -8.03
C ALA A 117 9.13 -5.87 -8.83
N LEU A 118 8.89 -5.36 -10.03
CA LEU A 118 9.92 -4.70 -10.85
C LEU A 118 9.85 -3.18 -10.74
N THR A 119 8.78 -2.67 -10.13
CA THR A 119 8.54 -1.29 -9.72
C THR A 119 7.77 -1.30 -8.41
N ARG A 120 7.88 -0.24 -7.59
CA ARG A 120 7.20 -0.20 -6.27
C ARG A 120 5.69 0.01 -6.37
N SER A 121 5.19 0.53 -7.50
CA SER A 121 3.73 0.62 -7.75
C SER A 121 3.10 -0.73 -8.15
N LEU A 122 3.91 -1.73 -8.52
CA LEU A 122 3.47 -2.99 -9.13
C LEU A 122 2.79 -2.84 -10.50
N GLU A 123 2.98 -1.70 -11.17
CA GLU A 123 2.57 -1.54 -12.57
C GLU A 123 3.46 -2.35 -13.52
N LEU A 124 4.70 -2.63 -13.09
CA LEU A 124 5.58 -3.62 -13.69
C LEU A 124 5.93 -4.72 -12.68
N THR A 125 5.66 -5.97 -13.05
CA THR A 125 5.85 -7.16 -12.20
C THR A 125 6.48 -8.30 -12.99
N GLY A 126 7.31 -9.10 -12.30
CA GLY A 126 7.84 -10.36 -12.79
C GLY A 126 6.94 -11.54 -12.40
N ARG A 127 7.55 -12.58 -11.83
CA ARG A 127 6.83 -13.81 -11.45
C ARG A 127 5.75 -13.54 -10.40
N LYS A 128 4.58 -14.15 -10.59
CA LYS A 128 3.45 -14.16 -9.64
C LYS A 128 3.14 -15.59 -9.21
N VAL A 129 2.83 -15.76 -7.92
CA VAL A 129 2.31 -17.01 -7.35
C VAL A 129 1.07 -16.67 -6.54
N GLN A 130 -0.08 -17.13 -6.99
CA GLN A 130 -1.35 -16.96 -6.30
C GLN A 130 -1.51 -18.01 -5.19
N LEU A 131 -2.12 -17.59 -4.09
CA LEU A 131 -2.32 -18.33 -2.87
C LEU A 131 -3.75 -18.09 -2.38
N THR A 132 -4.54 -19.14 -2.29
CA THR A 132 -5.92 -19.05 -1.81
C THR A 132 -5.96 -19.22 -0.30
N LEU A 133 -6.70 -18.33 0.36
CA LEU A 133 -7.01 -18.40 1.78
C LEU A 133 -8.17 -19.37 2.04
N GLY A 134 -8.37 -19.75 3.30
CA GLY A 134 -9.47 -20.64 3.68
C GLY A 134 -10.86 -20.00 3.45
N ASP A 135 -11.87 -20.87 3.31
CA ASP A 135 -13.23 -20.49 2.91
C ASP A 135 -13.95 -19.55 3.88
N ARG A 136 -13.56 -19.55 5.16
CA ARG A 136 -14.16 -18.69 6.18
C ARG A 136 -13.72 -17.24 5.96
N LEU A 137 -14.68 -16.33 5.90
CA LEU A 137 -14.43 -14.89 5.82
C LEU A 137 -14.51 -14.24 7.21
N GLU A 138 -13.39 -13.71 7.69
CA GLU A 138 -13.30 -12.95 8.93
C GLU A 138 -13.58 -11.47 8.68
N ARG A 139 -14.31 -10.82 9.60
CA ARG A 139 -14.70 -9.40 9.50
C ARG A 139 -14.23 -8.58 10.69
N THR A 140 -13.86 -9.23 11.78
CA THR A 140 -13.55 -8.56 13.05
C THR A 140 -12.09 -8.13 13.04
N ILE A 141 -11.87 -6.84 13.27
CA ILE A 141 -10.53 -6.28 13.48
C ILE A 141 -10.22 -6.28 14.98
N PRO A 142 -9.08 -6.84 15.42
CA PRO A 142 -8.64 -6.73 16.80
C PRO A 142 -8.58 -5.26 17.25
N SER A 143 -9.09 -4.98 18.45
CA SER A 143 -9.25 -3.61 18.97
C SER A 143 -7.94 -2.83 19.03
N ASP A 144 -6.83 -3.50 19.38
CA ASP A 144 -5.51 -2.87 19.44
C ASP A 144 -4.96 -2.52 18.05
N HIS A 145 -5.26 -3.34 17.02
CA HIS A 145 -4.85 -3.03 15.65
C HIS A 145 -5.70 -1.90 15.07
N ARG A 146 -7.00 -1.88 15.36
CA ARG A 146 -7.87 -0.74 15.02
C ARG A 146 -7.37 0.56 15.65
N ARG A 147 -7.09 0.56 16.97
CA ARG A 147 -6.54 1.74 17.67
C ARG A 147 -5.20 2.20 17.09
N TYR A 148 -4.34 1.25 16.72
CA TYR A 148 -3.07 1.56 16.05
C TYR A 148 -3.30 2.28 14.72
N VAL A 149 -4.22 1.80 13.89
CA VAL A 149 -4.57 2.44 12.62
C VAL A 149 -5.20 3.81 12.84
N ASP A 150 -6.14 3.93 13.78
CA ASP A 150 -6.78 5.20 14.12
C ASP A 150 -5.73 6.26 14.49
N GLY A 151 -4.75 5.92 15.33
CA GLY A 151 -3.65 6.82 15.69
C GLY A 151 -2.76 7.24 14.51
N ILE A 152 -2.63 6.41 13.46
CA ILE A 152 -1.97 6.81 12.22
C ILE A 152 -2.83 7.83 11.47
N LEU A 153 -4.11 7.53 11.31
CA LEU A 153 -5.05 8.34 10.52
C LEU A 153 -5.34 9.69 11.17
N GLU A 154 -5.27 9.80 12.50
CA GLU A 154 -5.41 11.05 13.26
C GLU A 154 -4.39 12.13 12.91
N GLN A 155 -3.24 11.73 12.32
CA GLN A 155 -2.23 12.68 11.86
C GLN A 155 -2.72 13.51 10.65
N TRP A 156 -3.64 12.95 9.85
CA TRP A 156 -4.26 13.64 8.72
C TRP A 156 -5.59 14.27 9.15
N ARG A 157 -5.55 15.59 9.33
CA ARG A 157 -6.66 16.42 9.84
C ARG A 157 -6.63 17.82 9.22
N ALA A 158 -7.66 18.62 9.43
CA ALA A 158 -7.78 19.98 8.88
C ALA A 158 -6.57 20.89 9.16
N SER A 159 -6.01 20.74 10.36
CA SER A 159 -4.78 21.43 10.77
C SER A 159 -3.77 20.38 11.26
N PRO A 160 -2.99 19.74 10.37
CA PRO A 160 -1.97 18.77 10.76
C PRO A 160 -0.88 19.43 11.62
N SER A 161 -0.18 18.64 12.42
CA SER A 161 0.96 19.15 13.18
C SER A 161 2.08 19.61 12.25
N GLU A 162 2.92 20.56 12.68
CA GLU A 162 4.07 21.01 11.88
C GLU A 162 5.04 19.86 11.55
N GLY A 163 5.20 18.88 12.46
CA GLY A 163 5.98 17.67 12.18
C GLY A 163 5.38 16.83 11.05
N TYR A 164 4.05 16.71 11.00
CA TYR A 164 3.36 16.02 9.92
C TYR A 164 3.47 16.80 8.60
N VAL A 165 3.27 18.12 8.64
CA VAL A 165 3.46 19.00 7.47
C VAL A 165 4.88 18.86 6.92
N ALA A 166 5.91 18.87 7.77
CA ALA A 166 7.29 18.65 7.33
C ALA A 166 7.48 17.29 6.64
N MET A 167 6.80 16.25 7.14
CA MET A 167 6.83 14.90 6.58
C MET A 167 6.12 14.81 5.21
N LEU A 168 4.99 15.50 5.03
CA LEU A 168 4.30 15.63 3.74
C LEU A 168 5.14 16.38 2.69
N ARG A 169 5.94 17.35 3.14
CA ARG A 169 6.77 18.19 2.28
C ARG A 169 8.12 17.57 1.91
N LYS A 170 8.45 16.38 2.42
CA LYS A 170 9.67 15.67 2.03
C LYS A 170 9.61 15.31 0.55
N VAL A 171 10.71 15.51 -0.17
CA VAL A 171 10.90 14.99 -1.53
C VAL A 171 11.41 13.56 -1.43
N GLY A 172 11.07 12.71 -2.40
CA GLY A 172 11.67 11.38 -2.55
C GLY A 172 10.70 10.24 -2.79
N HIS A 173 9.39 10.39 -2.51
CA HIS A 173 8.37 9.39 -2.85
C HIS A 173 7.32 9.89 -3.86
N GLY A 174 7.76 10.67 -4.86
CA GLY A 174 6.93 11.04 -6.02
C GLY A 174 6.81 9.89 -7.04
N ARG A 175 6.19 10.16 -8.19
CA ARG A 175 6.03 9.18 -9.28
C ARG A 175 7.32 8.41 -9.62
N GLU A 176 8.43 9.13 -9.74
CA GLU A 176 9.74 8.57 -10.08
C GLU A 176 10.15 7.46 -9.10
N HIS A 177 9.92 7.64 -7.80
CA HIS A 177 10.24 6.63 -6.79
C HIS A 177 9.46 5.32 -7.00
N TYR A 178 8.19 5.46 -7.36
CA TYR A 178 7.30 4.31 -7.54
C TYR A 178 7.56 3.56 -8.84
N HIS A 179 7.98 4.28 -9.89
CA HIS A 179 8.31 3.74 -11.21
C HIS A 179 9.78 3.37 -11.39
N ARG A 180 10.67 3.81 -10.49
CA ARG A 180 12.08 3.43 -10.55
C ARG A 180 12.17 1.92 -10.48
N PRO A 181 12.94 1.28 -11.38
CA PRO A 181 13.14 -0.14 -11.33
C PRO A 181 13.62 -0.58 -9.94
N CYS A 182 13.04 -1.67 -9.47
CA CYS A 182 13.48 -2.34 -8.27
C CYS A 182 13.35 -3.84 -8.47
N ARG A 183 13.91 -4.62 -7.56
CA ARG A 183 13.64 -6.04 -7.49
C ARG A 183 13.35 -6.38 -6.04
N MET A 184 12.07 -6.58 -5.74
CA MET A 184 11.64 -6.95 -4.39
C MET A 184 10.52 -7.98 -4.48
N ARG A 185 10.42 -8.85 -3.48
CA ARG A 185 9.31 -9.80 -3.37
C ARG A 185 8.34 -9.31 -2.31
N THR A 186 7.06 -9.33 -2.61
CA THR A 186 6.02 -8.88 -1.70
C THR A 186 4.78 -9.76 -1.81
N LEU A 187 4.11 -9.96 -0.68
CA LEU A 187 2.81 -10.62 -0.59
C LEU A 187 1.75 -9.53 -0.57
N VAL A 188 0.85 -9.56 -1.55
CA VAL A 188 -0.18 -8.54 -1.72
C VAL A 188 -1.54 -9.16 -1.95
N SER A 189 -2.60 -8.38 -1.75
CA SER A 189 -3.92 -8.64 -2.29
C SER A 189 -4.26 -7.54 -3.29
N TYR A 190 -4.43 -7.89 -4.56
CA TYR A 190 -4.83 -6.95 -5.61
C TYR A 190 -6.28 -6.50 -5.43
N GLN A 191 -6.55 -5.23 -5.74
CA GLN A 191 -7.82 -4.57 -5.50
C GLN A 191 -8.37 -4.00 -6.80
N GLU A 192 -9.13 -4.82 -7.53
CA GLU A 192 -9.69 -4.46 -8.84
C GLU A 192 -10.95 -3.58 -8.74
N VAL A 193 -11.52 -3.41 -7.55
CA VAL A 193 -12.79 -2.70 -7.37
C VAL A 193 -12.61 -1.20 -7.64
N GLY A 194 -13.38 -0.69 -8.60
CA GLY A 194 -13.54 0.74 -8.82
C GLY A 194 -14.30 1.39 -7.66
N PHE A 195 -13.63 2.26 -6.91
CA PHE A 195 -14.26 3.04 -5.85
C PHE A 195 -14.68 4.40 -6.42
N SER A 196 -15.99 4.66 -6.51
CA SER A 196 -16.51 5.95 -6.99
C SER A 196 -15.95 7.15 -6.22
N ALA A 197 -15.64 6.97 -4.94
CA ALA A 197 -14.99 7.98 -4.11
C ALA A 197 -13.55 8.29 -4.57
N VAL A 198 -12.82 7.32 -5.14
CA VAL A 198 -11.48 7.53 -5.74
C VAL A 198 -11.61 8.40 -6.98
N ASP A 199 -12.59 8.13 -7.83
CA ASP A 199 -12.83 8.91 -9.04
C ASP A 199 -13.22 10.36 -8.68
N ALA A 200 -14.09 10.52 -7.69
CA ALA A 200 -14.48 11.84 -7.19
C ALA A 200 -13.30 12.62 -6.57
N LEU A 201 -12.40 11.93 -5.86
CA LEU A 201 -11.16 12.52 -5.35
C LEU A 201 -10.26 12.97 -6.50
N ARG A 202 -10.06 12.11 -7.50
CA ARG A 202 -9.28 12.41 -8.70
C ARG A 202 -9.80 13.64 -9.42
N ASP A 203 -11.09 13.66 -9.75
CA ASP A 203 -11.72 14.80 -10.42
C ASP A 203 -11.57 16.10 -9.63
N ARG A 204 -11.65 16.03 -8.29
CA ARG A 204 -11.46 17.20 -7.44
C ARG A 204 -10.02 17.69 -7.50
N LEU A 205 -9.04 16.80 -7.37
CA LEU A 205 -7.62 17.15 -7.38
C LEU A 205 -7.17 17.65 -8.75
N ASP A 206 -7.61 17.03 -9.84
CA ASP A 206 -7.30 17.47 -11.19
C ASP A 206 -7.83 18.89 -11.48
N ARG A 207 -8.91 19.31 -10.80
CA ARG A 207 -9.42 20.69 -10.87
C ARG A 207 -8.63 21.69 -10.02
N VAL A 208 -8.24 21.32 -8.79
CA VAL A 208 -7.60 22.28 -7.85
C VAL A 208 -6.07 22.30 -7.95
N MET A 209 -5.47 21.23 -8.46
CA MET A 209 -4.03 21.04 -8.61
C MET A 209 -3.76 20.26 -9.91
N PRO A 210 -4.07 20.84 -11.08
CA PRO A 210 -3.99 20.15 -12.36
C PRO A 210 -2.58 19.63 -12.64
N GLY A 211 -2.49 18.34 -13.01
CA GLY A 211 -1.21 17.68 -13.35
C GLY A 211 -0.29 17.44 -12.15
N ARG A 212 -0.74 17.70 -10.92
CA ARG A 212 0.11 17.57 -9.73
C ARG A 212 0.29 16.13 -9.26
N TYR A 213 -0.61 15.24 -9.67
CA TYR A 213 -0.65 13.85 -9.23
C TYR A 213 -0.58 12.89 -10.40
N HIS A 214 0.24 11.86 -10.22
CA HIS A 214 0.23 10.68 -11.06
C HIS A 214 -0.60 9.60 -10.38
N TRP A 215 -1.69 9.20 -11.02
CA TRP A 215 -2.57 8.12 -10.55
C TRP A 215 -2.07 6.79 -11.08
N PHE A 216 -1.83 5.84 -10.18
CA PHE A 216 -1.39 4.50 -10.57
C PHE A 216 -2.50 3.73 -11.28
N ASP A 217 -2.10 2.82 -12.17
CA ASP A 217 -3.00 1.95 -12.89
C ASP A 217 -3.94 1.20 -11.92
N PRO A 218 -5.27 1.24 -12.15
CA PRO A 218 -6.22 0.53 -11.31
C PRO A 218 -5.93 -0.96 -11.14
N SER A 219 -5.36 -1.63 -12.14
CA SER A 219 -5.00 -3.05 -12.09
C SER A 219 -3.80 -3.34 -11.18
N ALA A 220 -2.96 -2.33 -10.91
CA ALA A 220 -1.82 -2.45 -10.01
C ALA A 220 -2.17 -2.13 -8.56
N ARG A 221 -3.39 -1.66 -8.26
CA ARG A 221 -3.84 -1.34 -6.90
C ARG A 221 -3.79 -2.58 -6.03
N HIS A 222 -3.20 -2.44 -4.86
CA HIS A 222 -3.00 -3.57 -3.96
C HIS A 222 -2.92 -3.13 -2.51
N ILE A 223 -3.24 -4.06 -1.61
CA ILE A 223 -2.92 -3.99 -0.19
C ILE A 223 -1.69 -4.86 0.03
N THR A 224 -0.61 -4.27 0.53
CA THR A 224 0.58 -5.02 0.92
C THR A 224 0.30 -5.76 2.23
N ILE A 225 0.39 -7.09 2.19
CA ILE A 225 0.29 -7.94 3.37
C ILE A 225 1.66 -8.05 4.03
N ARG A 226 2.74 -8.32 3.27
CA ARG A 226 4.10 -8.46 3.84
C ARG A 226 5.17 -8.42 2.76
N THR A 227 6.21 -7.61 2.94
CA THR A 227 7.45 -7.74 2.14
C THR A 227 8.16 -9.05 2.46
N LEU A 228 8.61 -9.78 1.44
CA LEU A 228 9.20 -11.12 1.51
C LEU A 228 10.73 -11.10 1.29
N GLU A 229 11.41 -10.05 1.76
CA GLU A 229 12.86 -9.92 1.67
C GLU A 229 13.56 -10.67 2.82
N PRO A 230 14.53 -11.55 2.54
CA PRO A 230 15.28 -12.25 3.57
C PRO A 230 16.26 -11.31 4.29
N VAL A 231 16.61 -11.63 5.53
CA VAL A 231 17.54 -10.81 6.35
C VAL A 231 18.90 -10.58 5.67
N GLU A 232 19.37 -11.55 4.87
CA GLU A 232 20.71 -11.58 4.27
C GLU A 232 20.79 -10.97 2.85
N SER A 233 19.69 -10.46 2.26
CA SER A 233 19.76 -9.91 0.89
C SER A 233 20.47 -8.55 0.85
N GLY A 234 21.62 -8.50 0.17
CA GLY A 234 22.29 -7.26 -0.26
C GLY A 234 21.52 -6.60 -1.40
N SER A 235 20.42 -5.90 -1.07
CA SER A 235 19.42 -5.41 -2.02
C SER A 235 19.92 -4.35 -3.03
N GLU A 236 21.10 -3.76 -2.83
CA GLU A 236 21.64 -2.74 -3.75
C GLU A 236 22.41 -3.35 -4.94
N LEU A 237 23.05 -4.53 -4.78
CA LEU A 237 23.80 -5.18 -5.87
C LEU A 237 22.87 -5.86 -6.90
N GLU A 238 21.78 -6.48 -6.45
CA GLU A 238 20.83 -7.17 -7.34
C GLU A 238 20.00 -6.21 -8.21
N ALA A 239 19.78 -4.97 -7.76
CA ALA A 239 19.09 -3.94 -8.55
C ALA A 239 19.96 -3.44 -9.72
N VAL A 240 21.27 -3.28 -9.51
CA VAL A 240 22.22 -2.83 -10.53
C VAL A 240 22.44 -3.89 -11.61
N GLU A 241 22.57 -5.16 -11.22
CA GLU A 241 22.68 -6.27 -12.19
C GLU A 241 21.40 -6.44 -13.01
N PHE A 242 20.22 -6.35 -12.39
CA PHE A 242 18.94 -6.43 -13.08
C PHE A 242 18.73 -5.30 -14.11
N LEU A 243 19.06 -4.06 -13.73
CA LEU A 243 19.03 -2.89 -14.62
C LEU A 243 19.92 -3.09 -15.85
N SER A 244 21.14 -3.58 -15.63
CA SER A 244 22.11 -3.91 -16.68
C SER A 244 21.62 -5.02 -17.62
N GLU A 245 21.03 -6.09 -17.07
CA GLU A 245 20.51 -7.24 -17.84
C GLU A 245 19.32 -6.88 -18.75
N HIS A 246 18.55 -5.84 -18.41
CA HIS A 246 17.33 -5.47 -19.13
C HIS A 246 17.46 -4.15 -19.91
N HIS A 247 18.68 -3.62 -20.06
CA HIS A 247 18.96 -2.32 -20.69
C HIS A 247 18.11 -1.17 -20.13
N LEU A 248 17.80 -1.24 -18.83
CA LEU A 248 17.08 -0.19 -18.13
C LEU A 248 18.13 0.74 -17.52
N ASP A 249 18.08 2.02 -17.88
CA ASP A 249 18.97 3.02 -17.27
C ASP A 249 18.63 3.14 -15.76
N PRO A 250 19.65 3.25 -14.87
CA PRO A 250 19.45 3.36 -13.43
C PRO A 250 18.58 4.53 -12.96
#